data_AF-A0A3D3FG83-F1
#
_entry.id   AF-A0A3D3FG83-F1
#
_cell.length_a   1.000
_cell.length_b   1.000
_cell.length_c   1.000
_cell.angle_alpha   90.00
_cell.angle_beta   90.00
_cell.angle_gamma   90.00
#
_symmetry.space_group_name_H-M   'P 1'
#
loop_
_entity.id
_entity.type
_entity.pdbx_description
1 polymer ?
#
loop_
_entity_poly.entity_id
_entity_poly.type
_entity_poly.pdbx_seq_one_letter_code
_entity_poly.pdbx_strand_id
1 'polypeptide(L)'
;FLCMCCGEPPKQFDFEYVDKDKKYHMVRGLTPKQFYQEFVGLNLGEDYISIINSPTQDKPFYQTFTVDYLGNVAEGRPVHYLNLPMDEVENLIVRQLQDGELVWFGSDVGHLGDRDKGLWCTECFDLNGTFGMDFSMTKADRLDYRESAMNHAMVITGVNLDESGKPTKWKIENSWSSKHGDKGYYQMSASWFHTFVYQAVIHKKYLSARQIQALQTKPIHLNPWDPMGTLAD
;
A
#
# COMPACT_ATOMS: atom_id res chain seq x y z
N PHE A 1 -2.30 16.25 -26.73
CA PHE A 1 -2.56 16.86 -25.41
C PHE A 1 -1.49 16.46 -24.39
N LEU A 2 -1.41 15.19 -23.97
CA LEU A 2 -0.44 14.73 -22.95
C LEU A 2 1.02 15.11 -23.23
N CYS A 3 1.52 14.91 -24.46
CA CYS A 3 2.90 15.31 -24.79
C CYS A 3 3.15 16.82 -24.67
N MET A 4 2.12 17.67 -24.83
CA MET A 4 2.27 19.12 -24.65
C MET A 4 2.38 19.50 -23.16
N CYS A 5 1.74 18.73 -22.28
CA CYS A 5 1.77 18.97 -20.85
C CYS A 5 2.99 18.34 -20.17
N CYS A 6 3.38 17.14 -20.62
CA CYS A 6 4.37 16.29 -19.92
C CYS A 6 5.65 16.02 -20.72
N GLY A 7 5.73 16.47 -21.98
CA GLY A 7 6.79 16.08 -22.91
C GLY A 7 6.56 14.70 -23.53
N GLU A 8 7.38 14.36 -24.53
CA GLU A 8 7.37 13.03 -25.15
C GLU A 8 8.24 12.06 -24.32
N PRO A 9 7.73 10.87 -23.94
CA PRO A 9 8.53 9.88 -23.23
C PRO A 9 9.78 9.47 -24.02
N PRO A 10 10.98 9.46 -23.42
CA PRO A 10 12.21 9.14 -24.13
C PRO A 10 12.23 7.67 -24.57
N LYS A 11 12.63 7.44 -25.82
CA LYS A 11 12.82 6.07 -26.36
C LYS A 11 14.21 5.51 -26.03
N GLN A 12 15.21 6.39 -25.98
CA GLN A 12 16.58 6.09 -25.59
C GLN A 12 17.16 7.26 -24.79
N PHE A 13 18.07 6.95 -23.86
CA PHE A 13 18.80 7.95 -23.07
C PHE A 13 20.14 7.38 -22.58
N ASP A 14 21.05 8.28 -22.21
CA ASP A 14 22.28 7.93 -21.48
C ASP A 14 22.03 8.17 -19.98
N PHE A 15 22.43 7.23 -19.14
CA PHE A 15 22.31 7.33 -17.68
C PHE A 15 23.68 7.60 -17.06
N GLU A 16 23.86 8.80 -16.52
CA GLU A 16 25.10 9.26 -15.89
C GLU A 16 24.88 9.50 -14.39
N TYR A 17 25.77 8.99 -13.55
CA TYR A 17 25.70 9.20 -12.10
C TYR A 17 27.08 9.13 -11.44
N VAL A 18 27.17 9.68 -10.22
CA VAL A 18 28.33 9.54 -9.35
C VAL A 18 27.94 8.70 -8.14
N ASP A 19 28.66 7.62 -7.89
CA ASP A 19 28.35 6.72 -6.79
C ASP A 19 28.83 7.25 -5.43
N LYS A 20 28.57 6.46 -4.37
CA LYS A 20 28.98 6.80 -3.00
C LYS A 20 30.51 6.86 -2.81
N ASP A 21 31.27 6.20 -3.69
CA ASP A 21 32.74 6.23 -3.73
C ASP A 21 33.29 7.40 -4.57
N LYS A 22 32.40 8.30 -5.02
CA LYS A 22 32.70 9.47 -5.87
C LYS A 22 33.23 9.08 -7.26
N LYS A 23 32.93 7.88 -7.75
CA LYS A 23 33.29 7.44 -9.11
C LYS A 23 32.17 7.79 -10.07
N TYR A 24 32.55 8.34 -11.22
CA TYR A 24 31.64 8.64 -12.32
C TYR A 24 31.33 7.38 -13.12
N HIS A 25 30.05 7.20 -13.45
CA HIS A 25 29.51 6.11 -14.25
C HIS A 25 28.66 6.68 -15.38
N MET A 26 28.66 5.98 -16.52
CA MET A 26 27.80 6.30 -17.66
C MET A 26 27.42 5.02 -18.39
N VAL A 27 26.11 4.82 -18.57
CA VAL A 27 25.57 3.74 -19.40
C VAL A 27 24.81 4.35 -20.56
N ARG A 28 25.28 4.11 -21.79
CA ARG A 28 24.78 4.77 -23.00
C ARG A 28 23.71 3.98 -23.72
N GLY A 29 22.80 4.69 -24.38
CA GLY A 29 21.83 4.11 -25.31
C GLY A 29 20.80 3.19 -24.67
N LEU A 30 20.46 3.42 -23.41
CA LEU A 30 19.45 2.64 -22.69
C LEU A 30 18.05 2.98 -23.20
N THR A 31 17.24 1.96 -23.44
CA THR A 31 15.78 2.10 -23.46
C THR A 31 15.22 2.02 -22.03
N PRO A 32 14.03 2.57 -21.74
CA PRO A 32 13.39 2.42 -20.42
C PRO A 32 13.23 0.95 -19.98
N LYS A 33 13.01 0.02 -20.92
CA LYS A 33 12.92 -1.42 -20.63
C LYS A 33 14.26 -2.00 -20.19
N GLN A 34 15.35 -1.64 -20.87
CA GLN A 34 16.69 -2.08 -20.48
C GLN A 34 17.09 -1.52 -19.13
N PHE A 35 16.82 -0.22 -18.87
CA PHE A 35 17.07 0.39 -17.57
C PHE A 35 16.34 -0.36 -16.45
N TYR A 36 15.05 -0.67 -16.66
CA TYR A 36 14.29 -1.46 -15.70
C TYR A 36 14.92 -2.83 -15.45
N GLN A 37 15.30 -3.55 -16.51
CA GLN A 37 15.89 -4.89 -16.40
C GLN A 37 17.24 -4.87 -15.67
N GLU A 38 18.09 -3.88 -15.94
CA GLU A 38 19.46 -3.81 -15.42
C GLU A 38 19.54 -3.23 -14.00
N PHE A 39 18.77 -2.18 -13.69
CA PHE A 39 18.90 -1.43 -12.43
C PHE A 39 17.79 -1.71 -11.42
N VAL A 40 16.63 -2.21 -11.86
CA VAL A 40 15.49 -2.52 -10.97
C VAL A 40 15.32 -4.03 -10.84
N GLY A 41 15.20 -4.75 -11.97
CA GLY A 41 15.23 -6.21 -12.03
C GLY A 41 14.08 -6.94 -11.34
N LEU A 42 13.10 -6.23 -10.77
CA LEU A 42 11.99 -6.84 -10.05
C LEU A 42 10.97 -7.47 -11.02
N ASN A 43 10.46 -8.65 -10.69
CA ASN A 43 9.34 -9.25 -11.42
C ASN A 43 8.01 -8.87 -10.76
N LEU A 44 7.64 -7.59 -10.86
CA LEU A 44 6.46 -7.02 -10.19
C LEU A 44 5.16 -7.77 -10.50
N GLY A 45 5.04 -8.33 -11.70
CA GLY A 45 3.85 -9.08 -12.09
C GLY A 45 3.76 -10.45 -11.41
N GLU A 46 4.85 -11.21 -11.44
CA GLU A 46 4.81 -12.61 -11.00
C GLU A 46 5.13 -12.78 -9.51
N ASP A 47 6.01 -11.95 -8.97
CA ASP A 47 6.55 -12.16 -7.61
C ASP A 47 5.71 -11.46 -6.54
N TYR A 48 4.92 -10.45 -6.90
CA TYR A 48 4.17 -9.64 -5.96
C TYR A 48 2.66 -9.86 -6.10
N ILE A 49 1.95 -9.69 -4.99
CA ILE A 49 0.50 -9.74 -4.93
C ILE A 49 -0.03 -8.59 -4.09
N SER A 50 -1.17 -8.05 -4.50
CA SER A 50 -1.93 -7.15 -3.65
C SER A 50 -2.80 -7.96 -2.69
N ILE A 51 -2.51 -7.86 -1.40
CA ILE A 51 -3.39 -8.35 -0.35
C ILE A 51 -4.25 -7.20 0.16
N ILE A 52 -5.49 -7.50 0.51
CA ILE A 52 -6.43 -6.53 1.09
C ILE A 52 -6.96 -7.04 2.42
N ASN A 53 -7.47 -6.11 3.23
CA ASN A 53 -8.34 -6.41 4.36
C ASN A 53 -9.64 -5.63 4.19
N SER A 54 -10.66 -6.32 3.72
CA SER A 54 -12.03 -5.84 3.64
C SER A 54 -12.95 -6.80 4.39
N PRO A 55 -13.33 -6.49 5.66
CA PRO A 55 -14.09 -7.39 6.50
C PRO A 55 -15.61 -7.36 6.23
N THR A 56 -16.05 -6.86 5.08
CA THR A 56 -17.46 -6.81 4.69
C THR A 56 -17.98 -8.21 4.34
N GLN A 57 -19.29 -8.44 4.52
CA GLN A 57 -19.88 -9.78 4.37
C GLN A 57 -19.77 -10.34 2.95
N ASP A 58 -19.79 -9.47 1.94
CA ASP A 58 -19.68 -9.83 0.52
C ASP A 58 -18.25 -10.21 0.10
N LYS A 59 -17.24 -9.99 0.96
CA LYS A 59 -15.83 -10.25 0.68
C LYS A 59 -15.26 -11.27 1.68
N PRO A 60 -15.65 -12.55 1.62
CA PRO A 60 -15.09 -13.57 2.50
C PRO A 60 -13.55 -13.66 2.36
N PHE A 61 -12.87 -13.88 3.48
CA PHE A 61 -11.42 -14.06 3.48
C PHE A 61 -10.98 -15.33 2.73
N TYR A 62 -9.72 -15.32 2.28
CA TYR A 62 -9.11 -16.35 1.44
C TYR A 62 -9.85 -16.59 0.12
N GLN A 63 -10.43 -15.52 -0.42
CA GLN A 63 -10.92 -15.46 -1.79
C GLN A 63 -10.19 -14.37 -2.55
N THR A 64 -10.14 -14.53 -3.86
CA THR A 64 -9.59 -13.53 -4.77
C THR A 64 -10.67 -12.65 -5.35
N PHE A 65 -10.34 -11.39 -5.59
CA PHE A 65 -11.26 -10.38 -6.11
C PHE A 65 -10.64 -9.56 -7.24
N THR A 66 -11.49 -9.06 -8.12
CA THR A 66 -11.19 -8.02 -9.11
C THR A 66 -12.33 -7.00 -9.07
N VAL A 67 -12.08 -5.77 -9.49
CA VAL A 67 -13.12 -4.74 -9.63
C VAL A 67 -13.40 -4.53 -11.11
N ASP A 68 -14.68 -4.61 -11.50
CA ASP A 68 -15.06 -4.46 -12.90
C ASP A 68 -14.71 -3.06 -13.44
N TYR A 69 -14.20 -3.04 -14.68
CA TYR A 69 -13.70 -1.85 -15.38
C TYR A 69 -12.54 -1.10 -14.73
N LEU A 70 -11.98 -1.59 -13.61
CA LEU A 70 -10.78 -1.03 -13.01
C LEU A 70 -9.52 -1.54 -13.73
N GLY A 71 -8.83 -0.62 -14.41
CA GLY A 71 -7.59 -0.90 -15.12
C GLY A 71 -7.13 0.30 -15.95
N ASN A 72 -5.88 0.27 -16.42
CA ASN A 72 -5.26 1.36 -17.17
C ASN A 72 -4.63 0.92 -18.51
N VAL A 73 -4.37 -0.38 -18.70
CA VAL A 73 -3.84 -0.95 -19.94
C VAL A 73 -4.88 -1.89 -20.52
N ALA A 74 -5.36 -1.58 -21.73
CA ALA A 74 -6.28 -2.46 -22.45
C ALA A 74 -5.65 -3.84 -22.66
N GLU A 75 -6.40 -4.90 -22.35
CA GLU A 75 -5.92 -6.30 -22.38
C GLU A 75 -4.73 -6.58 -21.45
N GLY A 76 -4.41 -5.62 -20.57
CA GLY A 76 -3.42 -5.76 -19.53
C GLY A 76 -3.88 -6.70 -18.42
N ARG A 77 -3.01 -6.84 -17.42
CA ARG A 77 -3.29 -7.66 -16.25
C ARG A 77 -4.43 -7.02 -15.45
N PRO A 78 -5.52 -7.74 -15.15
CA PRO A 78 -6.58 -7.20 -14.31
C PRO A 78 -6.05 -6.97 -12.89
N VAL A 79 -6.72 -6.08 -12.16
CA VAL A 79 -6.51 -5.93 -10.72
C VAL A 79 -6.84 -7.25 -10.02
N HIS A 80 -5.96 -7.69 -9.14
CA HIS A 80 -6.10 -8.98 -8.47
C HIS A 80 -5.76 -8.86 -6.99
N TYR A 81 -6.78 -9.00 -6.16
CA TYR A 81 -6.70 -8.90 -4.71
C TYR A 81 -6.85 -10.26 -4.05
N LEU A 82 -6.11 -10.52 -2.99
CA LEU A 82 -6.39 -11.59 -2.03
C LEU A 82 -6.86 -10.97 -0.72
N ASN A 83 -8.10 -11.27 -0.31
CA ASN A 83 -8.62 -10.75 0.95
C ASN A 83 -8.20 -11.62 2.13
N LEU A 84 -7.61 -11.02 3.16
CA LEU A 84 -7.07 -11.71 4.34
C LEU A 84 -7.51 -11.05 5.65
N PRO A 85 -7.55 -11.81 6.76
CA PRO A 85 -7.67 -11.23 8.10
C PRO A 85 -6.53 -10.23 8.36
N MET A 86 -6.82 -9.14 9.08
CA MET A 86 -5.84 -8.07 9.28
C MET A 86 -4.57 -8.56 10.01
N ASP A 87 -4.71 -9.47 10.97
CA ASP A 87 -3.57 -10.08 11.64
C ASP A 87 -2.63 -10.81 10.65
N GLU A 88 -3.16 -11.42 9.60
CA GLU A 88 -2.32 -12.06 8.57
C GLU A 88 -1.67 -11.05 7.65
N VAL A 89 -2.37 -9.97 7.29
CA VAL A 89 -1.80 -8.83 6.54
C VAL A 89 -0.63 -8.25 7.33
N GLU A 90 -0.84 -7.95 8.60
CA GLU A 90 0.18 -7.44 9.53
C GLU A 90 1.42 -8.34 9.58
N ASN A 91 1.21 -9.65 9.79
CA ASN A 91 2.30 -10.62 9.86
C ASN A 91 3.09 -10.73 8.54
N LEU A 92 2.43 -10.65 7.39
CA LEU A 92 3.11 -10.68 6.08
C LEU A 92 4.00 -9.44 5.88
N ILE A 93 3.50 -8.26 6.27
CA ILE A 93 4.26 -7.01 6.23
C ILE A 93 5.50 -7.11 7.14
N VAL A 94 5.34 -7.61 8.38
CA VAL A 94 6.47 -7.77 9.31
C VAL A 94 7.54 -8.69 8.73
N ARG A 95 7.15 -9.84 8.14
CA ARG A 95 8.11 -10.76 7.51
C ARG A 95 8.88 -10.13 6.36
N GLN A 96 8.19 -9.35 5.51
CA GLN A 96 8.83 -8.65 4.40
C GLN A 96 9.83 -7.59 4.89
N LEU A 97 9.43 -6.79 5.88
CA LEU A 97 10.30 -5.79 6.50
C LEU A 97 11.52 -6.41 7.19
N GLN A 98 11.36 -7.58 7.83
CA GLN A 98 12.46 -8.31 8.46
C GLN A 98 13.50 -8.82 7.46
N ASP A 99 13.11 -9.04 6.21
CA ASP A 99 14.01 -9.40 5.10
C ASP A 99 14.61 -8.17 4.40
N GLY A 100 14.38 -6.97 4.95
CA GLY A 100 14.89 -5.70 4.42
C GLY A 100 14.12 -5.17 3.20
N GLU A 101 12.97 -5.75 2.87
CA GLU A 101 12.12 -5.31 1.77
C GLU A 101 11.03 -4.35 2.27
N LEU A 102 10.94 -3.17 1.63
CA LEU A 102 9.92 -2.18 1.96
C LEU A 102 8.53 -2.62 1.47
N VAL A 103 7.47 -2.07 2.05
CA VAL A 103 6.09 -2.47 1.72
C VAL A 103 5.30 -1.27 1.23
N TRP A 104 4.84 -1.32 -0.02
CA TRP A 104 3.79 -0.42 -0.49
C TRP A 104 2.48 -0.77 0.21
N PHE A 105 1.75 0.24 0.68
CA PHE A 105 0.44 0.05 1.29
C PHE A 105 -0.51 1.20 0.97
N GLY A 106 -1.79 0.91 1.11
CA GLY A 106 -2.87 1.86 0.89
C GLY A 106 -3.80 1.95 2.10
N SER A 107 -4.18 3.18 2.42
CA SER A 107 -4.94 3.51 3.64
C SER A 107 -5.89 4.69 3.43
N ASP A 108 -6.73 4.96 4.41
CA ASP A 108 -7.48 6.21 4.50
C ASP A 108 -6.78 7.20 5.43
N VAL A 109 -5.95 8.07 4.86
CA VAL A 109 -5.16 9.07 5.62
C VAL A 109 -5.95 10.28 6.07
N GLY A 110 -7.24 10.35 5.72
CA GLY A 110 -8.16 11.41 6.11
C GLY A 110 -8.56 11.33 7.59
N HIS A 111 -8.38 10.16 8.22
CA HIS A 111 -8.84 9.90 9.58
C HIS A 111 -7.73 10.01 10.63
N LEU A 112 -8.06 10.69 11.74
CA LEU A 112 -7.30 10.67 12.99
C LEU A 112 -5.79 10.89 12.80
N GLY A 113 -5.45 11.87 11.96
CA GLY A 113 -4.09 12.23 11.60
C GLY A 113 -3.73 13.69 11.89
N ASP A 114 -2.50 13.91 12.37
CA ASP A 114 -1.85 15.22 12.45
C ASP A 114 -0.75 15.27 11.39
N ARG A 115 -1.03 15.95 10.27
CA ARG A 115 -0.13 16.01 9.12
C ARG A 115 1.15 16.77 9.43
N ASP A 116 1.08 17.82 10.25
CA ASP A 116 2.24 18.63 10.58
C ASP A 116 3.22 17.84 11.44
N LYS A 117 2.72 17.11 12.43
CA LYS A 117 3.55 16.24 13.29
C LYS A 117 3.88 14.89 12.64
N GLY A 118 3.20 14.52 11.56
CA GLY A 118 3.39 13.25 10.87
C GLY A 118 2.88 12.06 11.67
N LEU A 119 1.72 12.17 12.30
CA LEU A 119 1.19 11.14 13.21
C LEU A 119 -0.21 10.69 12.78
N TRP A 120 -0.44 9.38 12.77
CA TRP A 120 -1.77 8.77 12.64
C TRP A 120 -2.04 7.85 13.82
N CYS A 121 -3.03 8.19 14.63
CA CYS A 121 -3.27 7.50 15.89
C CYS A 121 -4.71 7.64 16.35
N THR A 122 -5.35 6.50 16.65
CA THR A 122 -6.72 6.48 17.15
C THR A 122 -6.88 7.15 18.51
N GLU A 123 -5.81 7.14 19.32
CA GLU A 123 -5.78 7.68 20.68
C GLU A 123 -5.32 9.16 20.72
N CYS A 124 -4.94 9.76 19.59
CA CYS A 124 -4.46 11.15 19.58
C CYS A 124 -5.57 12.19 19.69
N PHE A 125 -6.84 11.80 19.53
CA PHE A 125 -7.98 12.72 19.51
C PHE A 125 -9.15 12.15 20.35
N ASP A 126 -9.51 12.81 21.44
CA ASP A 126 -10.69 12.44 22.25
C ASP A 126 -11.97 13.10 21.70
N LEU A 127 -12.43 12.63 20.55
CA LEU A 127 -13.66 13.14 19.91
C LEU A 127 -14.89 12.81 20.76
N ASN A 128 -14.96 11.60 21.31
CA ASN A 128 -16.10 11.15 22.10
C ASN A 128 -16.27 12.00 23.37
N GLY A 129 -15.19 12.23 24.12
CA GLY A 129 -15.21 13.08 25.32
C GLY A 129 -15.48 14.55 25.00
N THR A 130 -14.94 15.06 23.88
CA THR A 130 -15.15 16.44 23.45
C THR A 130 -16.61 16.74 23.11
N PHE A 131 -17.28 15.83 22.39
CA PHE A 131 -18.65 16.07 21.92
C PHE A 131 -19.74 15.34 22.73
N GLY A 132 -19.36 14.46 23.65
CA GLY A 132 -20.29 13.66 24.45
C GLY A 132 -21.10 12.65 23.62
N MET A 133 -20.55 12.15 22.51
CA MET A 133 -21.20 11.22 21.58
C MET A 133 -20.25 10.09 21.21
N ASP A 134 -20.78 8.89 20.91
CA ASP A 134 -19.96 7.77 20.42
C ASP A 134 -19.88 7.77 18.89
N PHE A 135 -18.67 7.95 18.35
CA PHE A 135 -18.38 7.89 16.92
C PHE A 135 -17.81 6.53 16.46
N SER A 136 -17.91 5.51 17.30
CA SER A 136 -17.39 4.18 16.96
C SER A 136 -18.13 3.56 15.78
N MET A 137 -17.37 2.99 14.84
CA MET A 137 -17.87 2.21 13.71
C MET A 137 -16.86 1.10 13.43
N THR A 138 -17.37 -0.09 13.12
CA THR A 138 -16.49 -1.17 12.68
C THR A 138 -15.93 -0.85 11.30
N LYS A 139 -14.77 -1.42 10.95
CA LYS A 139 -14.18 -1.24 9.62
C LYS A 139 -15.11 -1.69 8.49
N ALA A 140 -15.92 -2.72 8.72
CA ALA A 140 -16.94 -3.18 7.77
C ALA A 140 -18.01 -2.11 7.56
N ASP A 141 -18.58 -1.57 8.65
CA ASP A 141 -19.58 -0.50 8.57
C ASP A 141 -19.03 0.73 7.84
N ARG A 142 -17.78 1.11 8.12
CA ARG A 142 -17.14 2.26 7.45
C ARG A 142 -17.08 2.08 5.93
N LEU A 143 -16.76 0.87 5.47
CA LEU A 143 -16.73 0.53 4.04
C LEU A 143 -18.15 0.48 3.43
N ASP A 144 -19.09 -0.19 4.11
CA ASP A 144 -20.46 -0.39 3.62
C ASP A 144 -21.23 0.95 3.54
N TYR A 145 -21.04 1.82 4.53
CA TYR A 145 -21.69 3.13 4.61
C TYR A 145 -20.87 4.27 3.98
N ARG A 146 -19.77 3.96 3.28
CA ARG A 146 -18.95 4.93 2.54
C ARG A 146 -18.35 6.04 3.41
N GLU A 147 -18.10 5.72 4.68
CA GLU A 147 -17.42 6.62 5.61
C GLU A 147 -15.90 6.58 5.45
N SER A 148 -15.36 5.42 5.04
CA SER A 148 -13.93 5.26 4.79
C SER A 148 -13.66 4.32 3.63
N ALA A 149 -12.64 4.64 2.85
CA ALA A 149 -12.07 3.82 1.80
C ALA A 149 -10.62 4.25 1.57
N MET A 150 -9.82 3.41 0.89
CA MET A 150 -8.44 3.78 0.58
C MET A 150 -8.41 5.05 -0.27
N ASN A 151 -7.69 6.08 0.20
CA ASN A 151 -7.56 7.35 -0.51
C ASN A 151 -6.09 7.79 -0.67
N HIS A 152 -5.12 7.05 -0.13
CA HIS A 152 -3.72 7.39 -0.31
C HIS A 152 -2.81 6.18 -0.19
N ALA A 153 -1.74 6.21 -0.99
CA ALA A 153 -0.73 5.17 -1.05
C ALA A 153 0.62 5.68 -0.52
N MET A 154 1.29 4.87 0.30
CA MET A 154 2.54 5.21 0.96
C MET A 154 3.44 3.96 1.08
N VAL A 155 4.60 4.10 1.74
CA VAL A 155 5.54 2.99 1.94
C VAL A 155 5.82 2.79 3.42
N ILE A 156 5.65 1.57 3.92
CA ILE A 156 6.12 1.18 5.25
C ILE A 156 7.61 0.87 5.17
N THR A 157 8.40 1.55 6.00
CA THR A 157 9.87 1.43 6.02
C THR A 157 10.40 0.93 7.36
N GLY A 158 9.52 0.59 8.30
CA GLY A 158 9.92 0.06 9.59
C GLY A 158 8.73 -0.23 10.50
N VAL A 159 8.96 -1.08 11.49
CA VAL A 159 7.99 -1.49 12.49
C VAL A 159 8.66 -1.55 13.86
N ASN A 160 7.96 -1.11 14.90
CA ASN A 160 8.37 -1.32 16.28
C ASN A 160 7.59 -2.51 16.85
N LEU A 161 8.30 -3.52 17.35
CA LEU A 161 7.71 -4.71 17.96
C LEU A 161 7.86 -4.63 19.49
N ASP A 162 6.85 -5.11 20.22
CA ASP A 162 6.96 -5.33 21.66
C ASP A 162 7.74 -6.62 22.00
N GLU A 163 7.88 -6.92 23.29
CA GLU A 163 8.60 -8.11 23.78
C GLU A 163 7.98 -9.44 23.30
N SER A 164 6.70 -9.43 22.92
CA SER A 164 6.00 -10.59 22.37
C SER A 164 6.10 -10.70 20.85
N GLY A 165 6.77 -9.73 20.20
CA GLY A 165 6.91 -9.64 18.75
C GLY A 165 5.70 -9.01 18.05
N LYS A 166 4.79 -8.36 18.78
CA LYS A 166 3.62 -7.69 18.19
C LYS A 166 3.93 -6.26 17.76
N PRO A 167 3.45 -5.81 16.58
CA PRO A 167 3.57 -4.42 16.17
C PRO A 167 2.86 -3.46 17.12
N THR A 168 3.55 -2.37 17.45
CA THR A 168 3.02 -1.29 18.29
C THR A 168 2.86 0.01 17.50
N LYS A 169 3.77 0.24 16.54
CA LYS A 169 3.75 1.38 15.62
C LYS A 169 4.58 1.10 14.38
N TRP A 170 4.31 1.87 13.33
CA TRP A 170 4.91 1.71 12.01
C TRP A 170 5.53 3.01 11.55
N LYS A 171 6.67 2.92 10.87
CA LYS A 171 7.35 4.05 10.22
C LYS A 171 6.96 4.09 8.75
N ILE A 172 6.52 5.25 8.30
CA ILE A 172 5.97 5.47 6.96
C ILE A 172 6.77 6.51 6.22
N GLU A 173 7.19 6.22 4.99
CA GLU A 173 7.66 7.21 4.04
C GLU A 173 6.47 7.74 3.23
N ASN A 174 6.27 9.05 3.28
CA ASN A 174 5.20 9.74 2.56
C ASN A 174 5.78 10.61 1.43
N SER A 175 4.91 11.04 0.50
CA SER A 175 5.29 11.76 -0.72
C SER A 175 4.93 13.26 -0.70
N TRP A 176 4.56 13.81 0.46
CA TRP A 176 4.13 15.22 0.62
C TRP A 176 5.27 16.18 1.01
N SER A 177 6.46 16.00 0.44
CA SER A 177 7.69 16.74 0.76
C SER A 177 8.33 16.41 2.12
N SER A 178 9.55 16.93 2.32
CA SER A 178 10.31 16.80 3.57
C SER A 178 9.92 17.80 4.66
N LYS A 179 8.92 18.65 4.44
CA LYS A 179 8.53 19.73 5.39
C LYS A 179 7.62 19.25 6.52
N HIS A 180 6.88 18.17 6.31
CA HIS A 180 5.92 17.63 7.26
C HIS A 180 6.47 16.36 7.93
N GLY A 181 5.99 16.07 9.15
CA GLY A 181 6.50 14.96 9.94
C GLY A 181 7.99 15.09 10.25
N ASP A 182 8.68 13.96 10.34
CA ASP A 182 10.15 13.93 10.46
C ASP A 182 10.77 13.77 9.07
N LYS A 183 11.05 14.89 8.40
CA LYS A 183 11.66 14.93 7.06
C LYS A 183 10.86 14.14 6.01
N GLY A 184 9.54 14.20 6.07
CA GLY A 184 8.63 13.46 5.19
C GLY A 184 8.25 12.06 5.69
N TYR A 185 8.81 11.63 6.82
CA TYR A 185 8.40 10.39 7.48
C TYR A 185 7.30 10.62 8.52
N TYR A 186 6.38 9.67 8.57
CA TYR A 186 5.24 9.64 9.45
C TYR A 186 5.30 8.41 10.34
N GLN A 187 4.53 8.42 11.43
CA GLN A 187 4.30 7.26 12.28
C GLN A 187 2.80 6.97 12.37
N MET A 188 2.42 5.71 12.27
CA MET A 188 1.06 5.27 12.59
C MET A 188 1.07 4.26 13.74
N SER A 189 0.11 4.39 14.65
CA SER A 189 -0.14 3.41 15.72
C SER A 189 -0.66 2.07 15.16
N ALA A 190 -0.47 0.98 15.91
CA ALA A 190 -1.04 -0.32 15.53
C ALA A 190 -2.58 -0.28 15.41
N SER A 191 -3.28 0.40 16.32
CA SER A 191 -4.74 0.54 16.25
C SER A 191 -5.22 1.29 15.01
N TRP A 192 -4.49 2.34 14.61
CA TRP A 192 -4.77 3.06 13.36
C TRP A 192 -4.54 2.18 12.14
N PHE A 193 -3.45 1.40 12.12
CA PHE A 193 -3.17 0.43 11.05
C PHE A 193 -4.34 -0.54 10.87
N HIS A 194 -4.82 -1.15 11.96
CA HIS A 194 -5.94 -2.11 11.91
C HIS A 194 -7.22 -1.48 11.35
N THR A 195 -7.47 -0.22 11.70
CA THR A 195 -8.70 0.48 11.33
C THR A 195 -8.69 0.99 9.90
N PHE A 196 -7.60 1.62 9.45
CA PHE A 196 -7.58 2.44 8.23
C PHE A 196 -6.61 1.96 7.14
N VAL A 197 -5.82 0.90 7.34
CA VAL A 197 -5.06 0.27 6.25
C VAL A 197 -5.91 -0.77 5.54
N TYR A 198 -6.01 -0.69 4.22
CA TYR A 198 -6.86 -1.59 3.43
C TYR A 198 -6.09 -2.51 2.52
N GLN A 199 -4.89 -2.12 2.08
CA GLN A 199 -4.14 -2.83 1.06
C GLN A 199 -2.65 -2.83 1.38
N ALA A 200 -1.96 -3.92 1.05
CA ALA A 200 -0.51 -3.99 1.02
C ALA A 200 -0.05 -4.82 -0.19
N VAL A 201 1.13 -4.52 -0.72
CA VAL A 201 1.75 -5.32 -1.80
C VAL A 201 2.87 -6.16 -1.20
N ILE A 202 2.70 -7.48 -1.26
CA ILE A 202 3.57 -8.45 -0.61
C ILE A 202 4.22 -9.37 -1.65
N HIS A 203 5.50 -9.68 -1.46
CA HIS A 203 6.18 -10.70 -2.23
C HIS A 203 5.62 -12.09 -1.89
N LYS A 204 5.20 -12.86 -2.90
CA LYS A 204 4.50 -14.14 -2.76
C LYS A 204 5.28 -15.18 -1.94
N LYS A 205 6.61 -15.08 -1.89
CA LYS A 205 7.50 -15.91 -1.05
C LYS A 205 7.14 -15.90 0.45
N TYR A 206 6.50 -14.85 0.96
CA TYR A 206 6.09 -14.77 2.37
C TYR A 206 4.73 -15.42 2.67
N LEU A 207 3.95 -15.74 1.63
CA LEU A 207 2.64 -16.32 1.77
C LEU A 207 2.72 -17.76 2.32
N SER A 208 1.79 -18.11 3.18
CA SER A 208 1.57 -19.49 3.59
C SER A 208 1.01 -20.35 2.46
N ALA A 209 1.14 -21.67 2.57
CA ALA A 209 0.55 -22.61 1.60
C ALA A 209 -0.96 -22.39 1.42
N ARG A 210 -1.69 -22.07 2.50
CA ARG A 210 -3.13 -21.76 2.44
C ARG A 210 -3.41 -20.52 1.61
N GLN A 211 -2.62 -19.45 1.81
CA GLN A 211 -2.77 -18.20 1.06
C GLN A 211 -2.40 -18.40 -0.42
N ILE A 212 -1.34 -19.16 -0.71
CA ILE A 212 -0.98 -19.52 -2.09
C ILE A 212 -2.09 -20.32 -2.77
N GLN A 213 -2.71 -21.27 -2.05
CA GLN A 213 -3.85 -22.03 -2.57
C GLN A 213 -5.07 -21.13 -2.82
N ALA A 214 -5.33 -20.16 -1.94
CA ALA A 214 -6.39 -19.18 -2.13
C ALA A 214 -6.17 -18.33 -3.38
N LEU A 215 -4.93 -17.99 -3.74
CA LEU A 215 -4.64 -17.25 -4.98
C LEU A 215 -5.06 -17.98 -6.27
N GLN A 216 -5.22 -19.30 -6.22
CA GLN A 216 -5.63 -20.10 -7.39
C GLN A 216 -7.13 -20.04 -7.66
N THR A 217 -7.93 -19.40 -6.78
CA THR A 217 -9.38 -19.26 -7.01
C THR A 217 -9.66 -18.28 -8.14
N LYS A 218 -10.73 -18.54 -8.91
CA LYS A 218 -11.22 -17.57 -9.88
C LYS A 218 -11.65 -16.29 -9.14
N PRO A 219 -11.16 -15.10 -9.54
CA PRO A 219 -11.54 -13.85 -8.89
C PRO A 219 -13.05 -13.62 -8.92
N ILE A 220 -13.59 -13.22 -7.79
CA ILE A 220 -14.95 -12.70 -7.67
C ILE A 220 -14.94 -11.27 -8.22
N HIS A 221 -15.89 -10.98 -9.11
CA HIS A 221 -16.05 -9.66 -9.72
C HIS A 221 -16.86 -8.76 -8.79
N LEU A 222 -16.24 -7.68 -8.35
CA LEU A 222 -16.87 -6.61 -7.58
C LEU A 222 -17.39 -5.54 -8.53
N ASN A 223 -18.44 -4.84 -8.10
CA ASN A 223 -19.03 -3.75 -8.87
C ASN A 223 -18.00 -2.63 -9.11
N PRO A 224 -18.13 -1.83 -10.19
CA PRO A 224 -17.17 -0.76 -10.51
C PRO A 224 -17.03 0.34 -9.45
N TRP A 225 -18.04 0.49 -8.58
CA TRP A 225 -18.08 1.45 -7.48
C TRP A 225 -17.79 0.81 -6.10
N ASP A 226 -17.23 -0.40 -6.08
CA ASP A 226 -16.79 -1.04 -4.84
C ASP A 226 -15.71 -0.18 -4.14
N PRO A 227 -15.73 -0.03 -2.80
CA PRO A 227 -14.74 0.78 -2.10
C PRO A 227 -13.31 0.24 -2.20
N MET A 228 -13.12 -1.03 -2.60
CA MET A 228 -11.78 -1.59 -2.88
C MET A 228 -11.26 -1.23 -4.28
N GLY A 229 -12.04 -0.47 -5.08
CA GLY A 229 -11.61 0.02 -6.38
C GLY A 229 -10.98 1.42 -6.36
N THR A 230 -10.98 2.09 -5.21
CA THR A 230 -10.29 3.38 -5.05
C THR A 230 -8.78 3.16 -5.06
N LEU A 231 -7.98 4.19 -5.42
CA LEU A 231 -6.51 4.07 -5.50
C LEU A 231 -5.84 5.15 -4.65
N ALA A 232 -6.10 6.42 -4.99
CA ALA A 232 -5.73 7.58 -4.22
C ALA A 232 -6.56 8.78 -4.69
N ASP A 233 -6.94 9.68 -3.78
CA ASP A 233 -7.62 10.95 -4.04
C ASP A 233 -6.64 12.15 -4.01
#